data_AF-A0AAE0VRC4-F1
#
_entry.id   AF-A0AAE0VRC4-F1
#
_cell.length_a   1.000
_cell.length_b   1.000
_cell.length_c   1.000
_cell.angle_alpha   90.00
_cell.angle_beta   90.00
_cell.angle_gamma   90.00
#
_symmetry.space_group_name_H-M   'P 1'
#
loop_
_entity.id
_entity.type
_entity.pdbx_description
1 polymer ?
#
loop_
_entity_poly.entity_id
_entity_poly.type
_entity_poly.pdbx_seq_one_letter_code
_entity_poly.pdbx_strand_id
1 'polypeptide(L)'
;MLNTFMPVFVSNFEVVPVQDDFSYFKGTDIHTQVSGTNVFIYSVIGRNTSITRNPWNEFGVSVWIHSELKPESIACCFLFEDGTIIKCNPLNYWYYALDVMFTVQYTCPKPKSLSYLRGITLTLTSKICSSNFSTYVRPMYPLRRMDNEAIALCAKQIFGNLSASLAVTWIEYNKAMGVDKIVTFVNESYLSRNTYKVLKYYQKQRFLEILPIEFPMQVSPHFPN
;
A
#
# COMPACT_ATOMS: atom_id res chain seq x y z
N MET A 1 16.60 -19.49 24.15
CA MET A 1 16.76 -18.17 23.50
C MET A 1 16.32 -18.32 22.06
N LEU A 2 15.03 -18.13 21.80
CA LEU A 2 14.47 -18.20 20.44
C LEU A 2 14.56 -16.81 19.83
N ASN A 3 15.36 -16.73 18.76
CA ASN A 3 15.65 -15.52 18.03
C ASN A 3 14.38 -14.81 17.58
N THR A 4 14.39 -13.51 17.84
CA THR A 4 13.51 -12.47 17.32
C THR A 4 13.25 -12.67 15.83
N PHE A 5 12.02 -13.10 15.50
CA PHE A 5 11.43 -12.89 14.18
C PHE A 5 11.39 -11.37 13.93
N MET A 6 12.31 -10.84 13.10
CA MET A 6 12.23 -9.45 12.64
C MET A 6 11.17 -9.35 11.55
N PRO A 7 10.14 -8.47 11.68
CA PRO A 7 9.05 -8.38 10.73
C PRO A 7 9.47 -7.44 9.59
N VAL A 8 10.21 -7.96 8.61
CA VAL A 8 10.00 -7.48 7.24
C VAL A 8 8.69 -8.14 6.83
N PHE A 9 7.62 -7.40 6.48
CA PHE A 9 6.49 -7.78 5.59
C PHE A 9 5.19 -7.01 5.92
N VAL A 10 4.87 -5.99 5.13
CA VAL A 10 3.49 -5.61 4.70
C VAL A 10 3.66 -5.18 3.22
N SER A 11 2.83 -5.54 2.24
CA SER A 11 1.39 -5.78 2.22
C SER A 11 0.98 -7.06 1.48
N ASN A 12 -0.34 -7.31 1.53
CA ASN A 12 -1.12 -8.46 1.08
C ASN A 12 -0.71 -9.12 -0.25
N PHE A 13 -1.05 -10.41 -0.35
CA PHE A 13 -1.27 -11.09 -1.63
C PHE A 13 -2.48 -10.44 -2.31
N GLU A 14 -2.31 -9.98 -3.54
CA GLU A 14 -3.40 -9.41 -4.32
C GLU A 14 -3.37 -10.05 -5.71
N VAL A 15 -4.44 -10.77 -6.04
CA VAL A 15 -4.61 -11.38 -7.36
C VAL A 15 -5.24 -10.33 -8.28
N VAL A 16 -4.61 -10.06 -9.41
CA VAL A 16 -4.99 -9.01 -10.36
C VAL A 16 -4.99 -9.61 -11.78
N PRO A 17 -5.84 -9.12 -12.70
CA PRO A 17 -5.99 -9.72 -14.03
C PRO A 17 -4.77 -9.46 -14.90
N VAL A 18 -4.50 -10.36 -15.86
CA VAL A 18 -3.57 -10.13 -16.99
C VAL A 18 -4.16 -9.06 -17.90
N GLN A 19 -3.96 -7.79 -17.55
CA GLN A 19 -3.86 -6.76 -18.58
C GLN A 19 -2.45 -6.22 -18.48
N ASP A 20 -1.69 -6.36 -19.56
CA ASP A 20 -0.25 -6.10 -19.71
C ASP A 20 0.21 -4.66 -19.36
N ASP A 21 -0.67 -3.85 -18.80
CA ASP A 21 -0.39 -2.47 -18.46
C ASP A 21 -0.47 -2.26 -16.95
N PHE A 22 0.68 -2.28 -16.29
CA PHE A 22 0.84 -1.85 -14.89
C PHE A 22 0.57 -0.33 -14.71
N SER A 23 0.09 0.37 -15.75
CA SER A 23 -0.50 1.71 -15.63
C SER A 23 -1.61 1.79 -14.57
N TYR A 24 -2.21 0.67 -14.18
CA TYR A 24 -3.09 0.58 -13.01
C TYR A 24 -2.45 1.09 -11.71
N PHE A 25 -1.14 0.85 -11.48
CA PHE A 25 -0.40 1.41 -10.35
C PHE A 25 0.09 2.85 -10.59
N LYS A 26 0.05 3.33 -11.85
CA LYS A 26 0.40 4.70 -12.23
C LYS A 26 -0.81 5.65 -12.27
N GLY A 27 -2.03 5.15 -12.07
CA GLY A 27 -3.28 5.86 -12.38
C GLY A 27 -3.86 6.75 -11.28
N THR A 28 -3.22 6.87 -10.13
CA THR A 28 -3.61 7.82 -9.08
C THR A 28 -2.43 8.70 -8.78
N ASP A 29 -2.57 10.03 -8.90
CA ASP A 29 -1.58 11.00 -8.41
C ASP A 29 -1.13 10.59 -7.00
N ILE A 30 0.08 10.04 -6.94
CA ILE A 30 0.57 9.13 -5.89
C ILE A 30 0.85 9.82 -4.55
N HIS A 31 0.45 11.08 -4.42
CA HIS A 31 0.69 11.94 -3.27
C HIS A 31 -0.49 12.87 -3.01
N THR A 32 -1.73 12.39 -3.10
CA THR A 32 -2.88 13.19 -2.70
C THR A 32 -2.73 13.52 -1.21
N GLN A 33 -2.39 14.78 -0.92
CA GLN A 33 -2.24 15.27 0.43
C GLN A 33 -3.63 15.41 1.06
N VAL A 34 -3.80 14.83 2.23
CA VAL A 34 -4.98 15.04 3.04
C VAL A 34 -4.96 16.50 3.51
N SER A 35 -5.98 17.26 3.09
CA SER A 35 -6.06 18.71 3.28
C SER A 35 -5.77 19.14 4.72
N GLY A 36 -4.76 20.00 4.89
CA GLY A 36 -4.36 20.55 6.19
C GLY A 36 -3.72 19.52 7.13
N THR A 37 -3.06 18.50 6.58
CA THR A 37 -2.24 17.51 7.30
C THR A 37 -1.01 17.12 6.48
N ASN A 38 0.00 16.52 7.11
CA ASN A 38 1.16 15.93 6.43
C ASN A 38 0.94 14.42 6.20
N VAL A 39 -0.22 14.07 5.64
CA VAL A 39 -0.58 12.69 5.28
C VAL A 39 -0.76 12.62 3.76
N PHE A 40 -0.08 11.67 3.12
CA PHE A 40 -0.10 11.48 1.68
C PHE A 40 -0.58 10.07 1.36
N ILE A 41 -1.72 9.97 0.67
CA ILE A 41 -2.27 8.68 0.25
C ILE A 41 -1.61 8.26 -1.05
N TYR A 42 -1.03 7.06 -1.08
CA TYR A 42 -0.42 6.50 -2.27
C TYR A 42 -1.11 5.23 -2.79
N SER A 43 -2.00 4.61 -2.00
CA SER A 43 -2.77 3.45 -2.45
C SER A 43 -4.06 3.24 -1.66
N VAL A 44 -5.12 2.82 -2.35
CA VAL A 44 -6.42 2.42 -1.77
C VAL A 44 -6.91 1.16 -2.48
N ILE A 45 -7.05 0.05 -1.74
CA ILE A 45 -7.36 -1.26 -2.32
C ILE A 45 -8.50 -1.91 -1.53
N GLY A 46 -9.56 -2.30 -2.25
CA GLY A 46 -10.63 -3.12 -1.70
C GLY A 46 -10.12 -4.48 -1.24
N ARG A 47 -10.53 -4.89 -0.04
CA ARG A 47 -10.26 -6.20 0.54
C ARG A 47 -11.54 -6.99 0.68
N ASN A 48 -11.52 -8.23 0.23
CA ASN A 48 -12.61 -9.15 0.47
C ASN A 48 -12.24 -10.07 1.64
N THR A 49 -12.64 -9.70 2.85
CA THR A 49 -12.43 -10.52 4.04
C THR A 49 -13.62 -11.46 4.31
N SER A 50 -14.66 -11.41 3.45
CA SER A 50 -15.84 -12.24 3.58
C SER A 50 -15.87 -13.38 2.55
N ILE A 51 -16.25 -14.57 3.00
CA ILE A 51 -16.58 -15.71 2.13
C ILE A 51 -17.88 -15.43 1.33
N THR A 52 -18.67 -14.42 1.73
CA THR A 52 -19.99 -14.13 1.16
C THR A 52 -19.94 -13.36 -0.15
N ARG A 53 -21.12 -13.19 -0.79
CA ARG A 53 -21.25 -12.59 -2.12
C ARG A 53 -20.95 -11.09 -2.18
N ASN A 54 -20.97 -10.35 -1.07
CA ASN A 54 -20.73 -8.91 -1.08
C ASN A 54 -19.23 -8.61 -1.16
N PRO A 55 -18.71 -8.26 -2.35
CA PRO A 55 -17.27 -8.10 -2.50
C PRO A 55 -16.85 -6.74 -1.92
N TRP A 56 -15.70 -6.70 -1.25
CA TRP A 56 -15.06 -5.47 -0.75
C TRP A 56 -15.76 -4.84 0.47
N ASN A 57 -15.76 -5.56 1.59
CA ASN A 57 -16.27 -5.08 2.88
C ASN A 57 -15.27 -4.22 3.66
N GLU A 58 -14.00 -4.20 3.24
CA GLU A 58 -12.94 -3.41 3.86
C GLU A 58 -12.04 -2.80 2.77
N PHE A 59 -11.29 -1.76 3.11
CA PHE A 59 -10.31 -1.14 2.24
C PHE A 59 -8.99 -0.94 2.96
N GLY A 60 -7.90 -1.39 2.36
CA GLY A 60 -6.55 -1.04 2.77
C GLY A 60 -6.18 0.33 2.20
N VAL A 61 -5.88 1.30 3.06
CA VAL A 61 -5.42 2.64 2.67
C VAL A 61 -3.97 2.80 3.12
N SER A 62 -3.05 2.88 2.18
CA SER A 62 -1.62 3.01 2.45
C SER A 62 -1.18 4.46 2.28
N VAL A 63 -0.49 4.98 3.30
CA VAL A 63 -0.12 6.40 3.40
C VAL A 63 1.29 6.62 3.92
N TRP A 64 1.83 7.78 3.57
CA TRP A 64 2.94 8.40 4.28
C TRP A 64 2.40 9.38 5.32
N ILE A 65 2.89 9.30 6.56
CA ILE A 65 2.53 10.19 7.66
C ILE A 65 3.80 10.73 8.31
N HIS A 66 3.81 12.00 8.71
CA HIS A 66 4.93 12.55 9.48
C HIS A 66 5.03 11.89 10.86
N SER A 67 6.25 11.67 11.38
CA SER A 67 6.47 10.93 12.65
C SER A 67 5.81 11.56 13.88
N GLU A 68 5.56 12.88 13.84
CA GLU A 68 4.84 13.61 14.89
C GLU A 68 3.34 13.27 14.96
N LEU A 69 2.75 12.79 13.86
CA LEU A 69 1.33 12.52 13.80
C LEU A 69 1.05 11.08 14.23
N LYS A 70 0.29 10.96 15.31
CA LYS A 70 -0.12 9.67 15.88
C LYS A 70 -1.05 8.92 14.93
N PRO A 71 -0.75 7.66 14.54
CA PRO A 71 -1.62 6.90 13.64
C PRO A 71 -3.07 6.75 14.15
N GLU A 72 -3.27 6.70 15.47
CA GLU A 72 -4.61 6.59 16.08
C GLU A 72 -5.48 7.83 15.86
N SER A 73 -4.87 8.96 15.47
CA SER A 73 -5.57 10.22 15.23
C SER A 73 -6.20 10.30 13.83
N ILE A 74 -6.19 9.21 13.06
CA ILE A 74 -6.68 9.16 11.68
C ILE A 74 -8.03 8.44 11.58
N ALA A 75 -8.92 9.00 10.76
CA ALA A 75 -10.21 8.43 10.39
C ALA A 75 -10.34 8.33 8.87
N CYS A 76 -11.16 7.38 8.41
CA CYS A 76 -11.46 7.16 7.01
C CYS A 76 -12.71 7.94 6.58
N CYS A 77 -12.70 8.50 5.39
CA CYS A 77 -13.81 9.23 4.78
C CYS A 77 -14.18 8.57 3.46
N PHE A 78 -15.43 8.15 3.32
CA PHE A 78 -15.98 7.50 2.13
C PHE A 78 -16.90 8.47 1.41
N LEU A 79 -16.62 8.75 0.13
CA LEU A 79 -17.48 9.51 -0.78
C LEU A 79 -18.25 8.53 -1.65
N PHE A 80 -19.58 8.60 -1.60
CA PHE A 80 -20.48 7.79 -2.41
C PHE A 80 -20.99 8.55 -3.64
N GLU A 81 -21.52 7.84 -4.64
CA GLU A 81 -21.98 8.44 -5.92
C GLU A 81 -23.12 9.45 -5.76
N ASP A 82 -23.98 9.25 -4.76
CA ASP A 82 -25.05 10.15 -4.35
C ASP A 82 -24.54 11.42 -3.63
N GLY A 83 -23.21 11.56 -3.49
CA GLY A 83 -22.57 12.70 -2.81
C GLY A 83 -22.50 12.54 -1.29
N THR A 84 -23.05 11.46 -0.74
CA THR A 84 -23.00 11.17 0.69
C THR A 84 -21.55 10.95 1.13
N ILE A 85 -21.16 11.58 2.23
CA ILE A 85 -19.85 11.38 2.86
C ILE A 85 -20.04 10.72 4.22
N ILE A 86 -19.39 9.57 4.43
CA ILE A 86 -19.44 8.84 5.69
C ILE A 86 -18.04 8.76 6.29
N LYS A 87 -17.90 9.19 7.54
CA LYS A 87 -16.69 9.06 8.35
C LYS A 87 -16.75 7.78 9.19
N CYS A 88 -15.64 7.05 9.27
CA CYS A 88 -15.51 5.95 10.23
C CYS A 88 -14.08 5.84 10.77
N ASN A 89 -13.93 5.14 11.89
CA ASN A 89 -12.62 4.80 12.42
C ASN A 89 -12.04 3.58 11.68
N PRO A 90 -10.72 3.53 11.44
CA PRO A 90 -10.07 2.33 10.95
C PRO A 90 -10.18 1.18 11.98
N LEU A 91 -10.27 -0.07 11.51
CA LEU A 91 -10.30 -1.26 12.36
C LEU A 91 -8.93 -1.56 12.97
N ASN A 92 -7.89 -1.39 12.17
CA ASN A 92 -6.50 -1.56 12.56
C ASN A 92 -5.60 -0.70 11.67
N TYR A 93 -4.36 -0.56 12.11
CA TYR A 93 -3.29 0.03 11.32
C TYR A 93 -1.99 -0.71 11.61
N TRP A 94 -1.13 -0.75 10.60
CA TRP A 94 0.23 -1.28 10.71
C TRP A 94 1.14 -0.18 10.22
N TYR A 95 2.21 0.12 10.95
CA TYR A 95 3.13 1.16 10.54
C TYR A 95 4.57 0.67 10.60
N TYR A 96 5.38 1.24 9.74
CA TYR A 96 6.82 1.12 9.79
C TYR A 96 7.42 2.50 9.94
N ALA A 97 8.25 2.63 10.97
CA ALA A 97 8.93 3.88 11.25
C ALA A 97 10.17 4.04 10.37
N LEU A 98 10.21 5.13 9.61
CA LEU A 98 11.45 5.73 9.12
C LEU A 98 11.62 7.04 9.91
N ASP A 99 12.86 7.47 10.15
CA ASP A 99 13.18 8.56 11.11
C ASP A 99 12.21 9.74 11.10
N VAL A 100 11.84 10.23 9.92
CA VAL A 100 11.00 11.44 9.75
C VAL A 100 9.55 11.12 9.34
N MET A 101 9.31 9.95 8.75
CA MET A 101 8.01 9.56 8.22
C MET A 101 7.70 8.10 8.48
N PHE A 102 6.45 7.80 8.77
CA PHE A 102 5.97 6.43 8.83
C PHE A 102 5.24 6.08 7.53
N THR A 103 5.46 4.87 7.04
CA THR A 103 4.49 4.25 6.13
C THR A 103 3.45 3.55 6.99
N VAL A 104 2.17 3.89 6.79
CA VAL A 104 1.06 3.33 7.56
C VAL A 104 0.05 2.76 6.60
N GLN A 105 -0.41 1.56 6.91
CA GLN A 105 -1.55 0.96 6.23
C GLN A 105 -2.74 0.88 7.20
N TYR A 106 -3.79 1.64 6.90
CA TYR A 106 -5.06 1.59 7.62
C TYR A 106 -6.00 0.57 6.97
N THR A 107 -6.73 -0.18 7.80
CA THR A 107 -7.87 -0.98 7.34
C THR A 107 -9.16 -0.24 7.66
N CYS A 108 -9.79 0.33 6.63
CA CYS A 108 -11.04 1.08 6.73
C CYS A 108 -12.23 0.15 6.45
N PRO A 109 -13.14 -0.08 7.42
CA PRO A 109 -14.33 -0.87 7.18
C PRO A 109 -15.29 -0.10 6.27
N LYS A 110 -15.80 -0.74 5.21
CA LYS A 110 -16.77 -0.12 4.31
C LYS A 110 -18.08 0.11 5.08
N PRO A 111 -18.56 1.37 5.22
CA PRO A 111 -19.84 1.60 5.85
C PRO A 111 -20.97 1.03 5.00
N LYS A 112 -22.05 0.58 5.66
CA LYS A 112 -23.25 0.11 4.96
C LYS A 112 -23.88 1.29 4.21
N SER A 113 -23.90 1.20 2.89
CA SER A 113 -24.56 2.16 2.01
C SER A 113 -25.17 1.42 0.82
N LEU A 114 -26.29 1.93 0.33
CA LEU A 114 -26.94 1.44 -0.89
C LEU A 114 -26.30 2.04 -2.16
N SER A 115 -25.54 3.13 -1.99
CA SER A 115 -24.85 3.85 -3.06
C SER A 115 -23.47 3.24 -3.35
N TYR A 116 -23.00 3.38 -4.59
CA TYR A 116 -21.67 2.92 -4.98
C TYR A 116 -20.59 3.82 -4.40
N LEU A 117 -19.48 3.22 -4.00
CA LEU A 117 -18.36 3.97 -3.44
C LEU A 117 -17.55 4.61 -4.57
N ARG A 118 -17.46 5.94 -4.55
CA ARG A 118 -16.74 6.75 -5.53
C ARG A 118 -15.28 6.97 -5.14
N GLY A 119 -15.01 7.20 -3.85
CA GLY A 119 -13.66 7.52 -3.40
C GLY A 119 -13.47 7.37 -1.89
N ILE A 120 -12.22 7.23 -1.49
CA ILE A 120 -11.79 7.18 -0.08
C ILE A 120 -10.71 8.23 0.13
N THR A 121 -10.77 8.92 1.26
CA THR A 121 -9.67 9.73 1.77
C THR A 121 -9.51 9.52 3.27
N LEU A 122 -8.50 10.14 3.87
CA LEU A 122 -8.30 10.16 5.31
C LEU A 122 -8.50 11.56 5.85
N THR A 123 -8.72 11.68 7.15
CA THR A 123 -8.76 12.95 7.88
C THR A 123 -8.38 12.72 9.33
N LEU A 124 -8.14 13.79 10.08
CA LEU A 124 -7.98 13.67 11.53
C LEU A 124 -9.31 13.27 12.18
N THR A 125 -9.27 12.46 13.24
CA THR A 125 -10.44 12.08 14.04
C THR A 125 -11.18 13.31 14.57
N SER A 126 -10.46 14.40 14.87
CA SER A 126 -11.01 15.69 15.30
C SER A 126 -11.61 16.57 14.18
N LYS A 127 -11.32 16.28 12.91
CA LYS A 127 -11.77 17.08 11.75
C LYS A 127 -12.95 16.44 11.04
N ILE A 128 -13.81 17.24 10.42
CA ILE A 128 -14.82 16.73 9.49
C ILE A 128 -14.17 16.25 8.18
N CYS A 129 -14.84 15.37 7.45
CA CYS A 129 -14.40 14.96 6.13
C CYS A 129 -14.48 16.14 5.15
N SER A 130 -13.50 16.23 4.25
CA SER A 130 -13.46 17.28 3.22
C SER A 130 -14.67 17.17 2.30
N SER A 131 -15.32 18.30 2.00
CA SER A 131 -16.34 18.41 0.94
C SER A 131 -15.71 18.55 -0.45
N ASN A 132 -14.40 18.79 -0.55
CA ASN A 132 -13.71 18.84 -1.83
C ASN A 132 -13.47 17.42 -2.36
N PHE A 133 -14.23 17.03 -3.38
CA PHE A 133 -14.17 15.70 -3.98
C PHE A 133 -12.83 15.37 -4.65
N SER A 134 -12.03 16.36 -5.02
CA SER A 134 -10.69 16.11 -5.60
C SER A 134 -9.70 15.50 -4.60
N THR A 135 -10.02 15.55 -3.29
CA THR A 135 -9.18 14.96 -2.23
C THR A 135 -9.43 13.46 -2.00
N TYR A 136 -10.39 12.87 -2.72
CA TYR A 136 -10.74 11.47 -2.61
C TYR A 136 -10.06 10.64 -3.69
N VAL A 137 -9.41 9.57 -3.26
CA VAL A 137 -8.73 8.62 -4.13
C VAL A 137 -9.72 7.52 -4.52
N ARG A 138 -9.77 7.19 -5.81
CA ARG A 138 -10.64 6.11 -6.30
C ARG A 138 -10.09 4.77 -5.79
N PRO A 139 -10.91 3.94 -5.11
CA PRO A 139 -10.46 2.63 -4.67
C PRO A 139 -10.22 1.70 -5.86
N MET A 140 -9.15 0.91 -5.77
CA MET A 140 -8.89 -0.20 -6.66
C MET A 140 -9.64 -1.43 -6.17
N TYR A 141 -10.27 -2.18 -7.08
CA TYR A 141 -10.98 -3.40 -6.78
C TYR A 141 -10.30 -4.57 -7.51
N PRO A 142 -9.63 -5.48 -6.78
CA PRO A 142 -9.06 -6.69 -7.39
C PRO A 142 -10.18 -7.50 -8.09
N LEU A 143 -9.93 -8.18 -9.21
CA LEU A 143 -11.01 -8.96 -9.84
C LEU A 143 -11.22 -10.30 -9.10
N ARG A 144 -12.48 -10.73 -9.02
CA ARG A 144 -12.90 -11.98 -8.35
C ARG A 144 -12.77 -13.23 -9.24
N ARG A 145 -12.62 -13.08 -10.56
CA ARG A 145 -12.54 -14.21 -11.50
C ARG A 145 -11.08 -14.58 -11.76
N MET A 146 -10.71 -15.76 -11.26
CA MET A 146 -9.60 -16.55 -11.78
C MET A 146 -10.13 -17.31 -13.00
N ASP A 147 -10.04 -16.68 -14.17
CA ASP A 147 -9.90 -17.47 -15.39
C ASP A 147 -8.42 -17.91 -15.45
N ASN A 148 -8.00 -18.82 -16.34
CA ASN A 148 -6.61 -19.32 -16.44
C ASN A 148 -5.56 -18.22 -16.81
N GLU A 149 -5.97 -16.96 -16.75
CA GLU A 149 -5.26 -15.73 -17.11
C GLU A 149 -5.26 -14.74 -15.91
N ALA A 150 -5.26 -15.23 -14.68
CA ALA A 150 -5.11 -14.40 -13.49
C ALA A 150 -3.65 -14.42 -13.00
N ILE A 151 -3.10 -13.24 -12.66
CA ILE A 151 -1.76 -13.08 -12.10
C ILE A 151 -1.89 -12.90 -10.59
N ALA A 152 -1.24 -13.76 -9.81
CA ALA A 152 -0.99 -13.50 -8.40
C ALA A 152 0.12 -12.43 -8.29
N LEU A 153 -0.24 -11.23 -7.82
CA LEU A 153 0.72 -10.17 -7.51
C LEU A 153 1.02 -10.11 -6.02
N CYS A 154 2.30 -9.89 -5.73
CA CYS A 154 2.76 -9.56 -4.38
C CYS A 154 3.33 -8.15 -4.38
N ALA A 155 2.64 -7.20 -3.72
CA ALA A 155 3.09 -5.82 -3.59
C ALA A 155 3.80 -5.62 -2.24
N LYS A 156 5.12 -5.33 -2.26
CA LYS A 156 5.91 -5.13 -1.02
C LYS A 156 6.81 -3.91 -1.08
N GLN A 157 7.00 -3.27 0.07
CA GLN A 157 8.03 -2.25 0.25
C GLN A 157 9.29 -2.89 0.85
N ILE A 158 10.45 -2.66 0.24
CA ILE A 158 11.73 -3.08 0.81
C ILE A 158 12.38 -1.87 1.49
N PHE A 159 12.63 -2.00 2.80
CA PHE A 159 13.32 -0.99 3.61
C PHE A 159 14.27 -1.70 4.59
N GLY A 160 15.25 -0.95 5.10
CA GLY A 160 16.23 -1.47 6.06
C GLY A 160 17.29 -2.39 5.44
N ASN A 161 17.97 -3.17 6.28
CA ASN A 161 19.12 -3.97 5.89
C ASN A 161 18.70 -5.35 5.32
N LEU A 162 18.14 -5.37 4.11
CA LEU A 162 17.86 -6.63 3.39
C LEU A 162 19.15 -7.20 2.80
N SER A 163 19.59 -8.37 3.27
CA SER A 163 20.74 -9.06 2.67
C SER A 163 20.38 -9.71 1.34
N ALA A 164 21.38 -9.91 0.48
CA ALA A 164 21.20 -10.53 -0.83
C ALA A 164 20.64 -11.97 -0.72
N SER A 165 21.09 -12.77 0.26
CA SER A 165 20.61 -14.14 0.47
C SER A 165 19.16 -14.20 0.92
N LEU A 166 18.74 -13.26 1.77
CA LEU A 166 17.34 -13.15 2.20
C LEU A 166 16.45 -12.67 1.05
N ALA A 167 16.93 -11.76 0.21
CA ALA A 167 16.21 -11.33 -1.00
C ALA A 167 15.95 -12.52 -1.95
N VAL A 168 16.96 -13.37 -2.20
CA VAL A 168 16.78 -14.60 -2.99
C VAL A 168 15.75 -15.52 -2.36
N THR A 169 15.92 -15.82 -1.07
CA THR A 169 15.00 -16.72 -0.33
C THR A 169 13.56 -16.24 -0.40
N TRP A 170 13.34 -14.94 -0.19
CA TRP A 170 12.01 -14.34 -0.26
C TRP A 170 11.40 -14.44 -1.67
N ILE A 171 12.16 -14.14 -2.72
CA ILE A 171 11.65 -14.19 -4.10
C ILE A 171 11.31 -15.62 -4.50
N GLU A 172 12.22 -16.58 -4.25
CA GLU A 172 12.00 -18.00 -4.56
C GLU A 172 10.84 -18.58 -3.76
N TYR A 173 10.65 -18.17 -2.50
CA TYR A 173 9.48 -18.57 -1.71
C TYR A 173 8.17 -18.13 -2.37
N ASN A 174 8.08 -16.88 -2.84
CA ASN A 174 6.87 -16.40 -3.53
C ASN A 174 6.61 -17.17 -4.83
N LYS A 175 7.67 -17.46 -5.59
CA LYS A 175 7.59 -18.29 -6.79
C LYS A 175 7.06 -19.70 -6.48
N ALA A 176 7.56 -20.33 -5.42
CA ALA A 176 7.09 -21.64 -4.97
C ALA A 176 5.63 -21.63 -4.49
N MET A 177 5.15 -20.49 -3.99
CA MET A 177 3.75 -20.28 -3.58
C MET A 177 2.81 -20.00 -4.77
N GLY A 178 3.31 -20.00 -6.01
CA GLY A 178 2.51 -19.73 -7.20
C GLY A 178 2.24 -18.25 -7.45
N VAL A 179 3.08 -17.34 -6.92
CA VAL A 179 3.06 -15.92 -7.31
C VAL A 179 3.59 -15.83 -8.74
N ASP A 180 2.90 -15.09 -9.61
CA ASP A 180 3.29 -14.90 -11.01
C ASP A 180 4.24 -13.72 -11.18
N LYS A 181 4.05 -12.66 -10.39
CA LYS A 181 4.94 -11.49 -10.39
C LYS A 181 4.93 -10.76 -9.06
N ILE A 182 6.09 -10.26 -8.67
CA ILE A 182 6.26 -9.41 -7.49
C ILE A 182 6.38 -7.97 -7.97
N VAL A 183 5.68 -7.03 -7.34
CA VAL A 183 5.90 -5.59 -7.52
C VAL A 183 6.49 -5.07 -6.21
N THR A 184 7.66 -4.45 -6.28
CA THR A 184 8.30 -3.91 -5.08
C THR A 184 8.67 -2.45 -5.21
N PHE A 185 8.39 -1.72 -4.15
CA PHE A 185 8.80 -0.34 -3.99
C PHE A 185 10.15 -0.31 -3.26
N VAL A 186 11.15 0.30 -3.89
CA VAL A 186 12.54 0.32 -3.40
C VAL A 186 13.08 1.74 -3.44
N ASN A 187 13.77 2.14 -2.37
CA ASN A 187 14.71 3.26 -2.44
C ASN A 187 16.13 2.67 -2.49
N GLU A 188 16.83 2.92 -3.60
CA GLU A 188 18.14 2.31 -3.90
C GLU A 188 19.20 2.65 -2.86
N SER A 189 19.12 3.83 -2.24
CA SER A 189 20.07 4.30 -1.24
C SER A 189 20.09 3.47 0.04
N TYR A 190 19.01 2.70 0.31
CA TYR A 190 18.94 1.82 1.48
C TYR A 190 19.36 0.37 1.19
N LEU A 191 19.73 0.05 -0.05
CA LEU A 191 20.11 -1.31 -0.42
C LEU A 191 21.62 -1.46 -0.58
N SER A 192 22.13 -2.59 -0.10
CA SER A 192 23.47 -3.01 -0.47
C SER A 192 23.55 -3.25 -1.99
N ARG A 193 24.72 -3.00 -2.57
CA ARG A 193 24.99 -3.26 -3.99
C ARG A 193 24.67 -4.70 -4.41
N ASN A 194 24.90 -5.66 -3.51
CA ASN A 194 24.63 -7.07 -3.77
C ASN A 194 23.13 -7.37 -3.74
N THR A 195 22.38 -6.80 -2.80
CA THR A 195 20.93 -6.93 -2.73
C THR A 195 20.27 -6.35 -3.98
N TYR A 196 20.69 -5.13 -4.39
CA TYR A 196 20.15 -4.50 -5.59
C TYR A 196 20.45 -5.31 -6.86
N LYS A 197 21.63 -5.94 -6.97
CA LYS A 197 21.93 -6.88 -8.07
C LYS A 197 20.98 -8.08 -8.12
N VAL A 198 20.64 -8.66 -6.97
CA VAL A 198 19.66 -9.76 -6.89
C VAL A 198 18.29 -9.28 -7.38
N LEU A 199 17.80 -8.14 -6.90
CA LEU A 199 16.53 -7.60 -7.35
C LEU A 199 16.53 -7.35 -8.87
N LYS A 200 17.60 -6.74 -9.40
CA LYS A 200 17.76 -6.51 -10.84
C LYS A 200 17.82 -7.79 -11.66
N TYR A 201 18.39 -8.87 -11.12
CA TYR A 201 18.38 -10.17 -11.77
C TYR A 201 16.94 -10.68 -11.96
N TYR A 202 16.13 -10.68 -10.91
CA TYR A 202 14.71 -11.09 -11.02
C TYR A 202 13.86 -10.11 -11.82
N GLN A 203 14.22 -8.81 -11.83
CA GLN A 203 13.57 -7.82 -12.69
C GLN A 203 13.80 -8.14 -14.17
N LYS A 204 15.03 -8.52 -14.55
CA LYS A 204 15.32 -8.96 -15.93
C LYS A 204 14.56 -10.23 -16.32
N GLN A 205 14.28 -11.10 -15.37
CA GLN A 205 13.44 -12.29 -15.57
C GLN A 205 11.93 -11.98 -15.66
N ARG A 206 11.54 -10.71 -15.53
CA ARG A 206 10.14 -10.25 -15.50
C ARG A 206 9.31 -10.78 -14.33
N PHE A 207 9.94 -11.48 -13.39
CA PHE A 207 9.30 -11.98 -12.17
C PHE A 207 9.18 -10.90 -11.08
N LEU A 208 10.00 -9.86 -11.15
CA LEU A 208 9.99 -8.72 -10.23
C LEU A 208 9.81 -7.42 -11.02
N GLU A 209 8.98 -6.50 -10.53
CA GLU A 209 8.95 -5.10 -10.94
C GLU A 209 9.54 -4.27 -9.80
N ILE A 210 10.48 -3.38 -10.11
CA ILE A 210 11.05 -2.46 -9.10
C ILE A 210 10.53 -1.07 -9.43
N LEU A 211 9.69 -0.53 -8.54
CA LEU A 211 9.21 0.84 -8.59
C LEU A 211 10.03 1.70 -7.62
N PRO A 212 10.55 2.86 -8.05
CA PRO A 212 11.27 3.75 -7.15
C PRO A 212 10.31 4.29 -6.09
N ILE A 213 10.76 4.36 -4.84
CA ILE A 213 10.08 5.16 -3.80
C ILE A 213 10.60 6.58 -3.90
N GLU A 214 9.74 7.47 -4.38
CA GLU A 214 9.92 8.89 -4.19
C GLU A 214 9.19 9.29 -2.90
N PHE A 215 9.94 9.73 -1.91
CA PHE A 215 9.33 10.37 -0.76
C PHE A 215 8.69 11.68 -1.20
N PRO A 216 7.48 12.03 -0.73
CA PRO A 216 6.84 13.29 -1.07
C PRO A 216 7.63 14.52 -0.60
N MET A 217 8.69 14.33 0.20
CA MET A 217 9.60 15.37 0.66
C MET A 217 11.04 14.98 0.31
N GLN A 218 11.84 15.94 -0.15
CA GLN A 218 13.30 15.76 -0.25
C GLN A 218 13.86 15.61 1.17
N VAL A 219 13.99 14.38 1.64
CA VAL A 219 14.68 14.10 2.90
C VAL A 219 16.17 14.24 2.60
N SER A 220 16.77 15.36 2.99
CA SER A 220 18.24 15.45 3.04
C SER A 220 18.74 14.35 3.97
N PRO A 221 19.63 13.45 3.54
CA PRO A 221 20.13 12.39 4.39
C PRO A 221 21.03 13.02 5.46
N HIS A 222 20.46 13.37 6.61
CA HIS A 222 21.23 13.53 7.83
C HIS A 222 21.46 12.13 8.41
N PHE A 223 22.62 11.57 8.11
CA PHE A 223 23.17 10.45 8.86
C PHE A 223 23.63 10.98 10.23
N PRO A 224 23.16 10.43 11.36
CA PRO A 224 23.85 10.65 12.63
C PRO A 224 25.25 10.03 12.54
N ASN A 225 26.26 10.83 12.90
CA ASN A 225 27.67 10.43 13.00
C ASN A 225 27.88 9.31 14.04
#